data_AF-A0A7T8JWC8-F1
#
_entry.id   AF-A0A7T8JWC8-F1
#
_cell.length_a   1.000
_cell.length_b   1.000
_cell.length_c   1.000
_cell.angle_alpha   90.00
_cell.angle_beta   90.00
_cell.angle_gamma   90.00
#
_symmetry.space_group_name_H-M   'P 1'
#
loop_
_entity.id
_entity.type
_entity.pdbx_description
1 polymer ?
#
loop_
_entity_poly.entity_id
_entity_poly.type
_entity_poly.pdbx_seq_one_letter_code
_entity_poly.pdbx_strand_id
1 'polypeptide(L)'
;MSQKKLCEKKILYGGHAPNGIQNDEWRVGTRITFHFVTKTMDGTVLDDSRKWSKPMELILGKKFRLEIWETALSTMQIGEISSFKATYNYPVVAKTLRDTFIPGNKNKKKEHRGHTCSMMAMSVEGGLGYDDLNQLIKVMK
;
A
#
# COMPACT_ATOMS: atom_id res chain seq x y z
N MET A 1 -8.76 3.93 19.35
CA MET A 1 -8.30 3.32 18.08
C MET A 1 -6.83 3.64 17.94
N SER A 2 -5.93 2.67 18.14
CA SER A 2 -4.49 2.92 18.11
C SER A 2 -4.07 3.38 16.72
N GLN A 3 -3.52 4.58 16.61
CA GLN A 3 -2.89 5.06 15.38
C GLN A 3 -1.83 4.04 14.95
N LYS A 4 -1.94 3.49 13.75
CA LYS A 4 -0.94 2.59 13.19
C LYS A 4 0.33 3.41 12.97
N LYS A 5 1.31 3.20 13.84
CA LYS A 5 2.51 4.01 13.90
C LYS A 5 3.51 3.54 12.85
N LEU A 6 4.02 4.47 12.05
CA LEU A 6 5.26 4.26 11.31
C LEU A 6 6.38 4.02 12.33
N CYS A 7 7.07 2.89 12.25
CA CYS A 7 8.02 2.49 13.28
C CYS A 7 9.40 3.13 13.05
N GLU A 8 9.86 3.23 11.80
CA GLU A 8 11.17 3.79 11.47
C GLU A 8 11.18 4.26 10.01
N LYS A 9 11.74 5.44 9.74
CA LYS A 9 12.04 5.94 8.39
C LYS A 9 13.55 6.01 8.20
N LYS A 10 14.05 5.52 7.06
CA LYS A 10 15.43 5.70 6.61
C LYS A 10 15.45 6.23 5.18
N ILE A 11 16.03 7.40 4.96
CA ILE A 11 16.25 7.94 3.62
C ILE A 11 17.42 7.19 2.98
N LEU A 12 17.18 6.58 1.82
CA LEU A 12 18.17 5.86 1.03
C LEU A 12 18.76 6.75 -0.07
N TYR A 13 17.92 7.62 -0.63
CA TYR A 13 18.32 8.65 -1.58
C TYR A 13 17.52 9.92 -1.28
N GLY A 14 18.21 11.04 -1.11
CA GLY A 14 17.60 12.33 -0.83
C GLY A 14 16.79 12.83 -2.03
N GLY A 15 15.60 13.36 -1.77
CA GLY A 15 14.82 14.06 -2.79
C GLY A 15 15.26 15.51 -2.96
N HIS A 16 14.47 16.25 -3.72
CA HIS A 16 14.56 17.70 -3.81
C HIS A 16 13.20 18.33 -3.52
N ALA A 17 13.22 19.50 -2.88
CA ALA A 17 12.02 20.32 -2.74
C ALA A 17 11.67 20.94 -4.11
N PRO A 18 10.44 20.82 -4.62
CA PRO A 18 10.00 21.62 -5.75
C PRO A 18 9.96 23.09 -5.32
N ASN A 19 10.74 23.94 -5.98
CA ASN A 19 10.67 25.41 -5.89
C ASN A 19 10.65 25.99 -4.45
N GLY A 20 11.39 25.39 -3.52
CA GLY A 20 11.49 25.89 -2.13
C GLY A 20 10.27 25.59 -1.24
N ILE A 21 9.29 24.80 -1.71
CA ILE A 21 8.16 24.33 -0.90
C ILE A 21 8.69 23.27 0.08
N GLN A 22 8.63 23.59 1.38
CA GLN A 22 8.96 22.64 2.44
C GLN A 22 7.85 21.59 2.59
N ASN A 23 8.20 20.39 3.08
CA ASN A 23 7.27 19.24 3.21
C ASN A 23 6.01 19.55 4.04
N ASP A 24 6.10 20.59 4.85
CA ASP A 24 5.12 21.10 5.79
C ASP A 24 3.83 21.60 5.10
N GLU A 25 3.86 21.78 3.77
CA GLU A 25 2.73 22.25 2.95
C GLU A 25 2.20 21.24 1.93
N TRP A 26 2.37 19.93 2.13
CA TRP A 26 1.61 18.97 1.33
C TRP A 26 0.11 19.09 1.66
N ARG A 27 -0.59 19.94 0.92
CA ARG A 27 -2.00 20.28 1.16
C ARG A 27 -2.90 19.07 0.91
N VAL A 28 -3.94 18.96 1.72
CA VAL A 28 -5.09 18.08 1.44
C VAL A 28 -5.53 18.29 -0.01
N GLY A 29 -5.70 17.20 -0.75
CA GLY A 29 -6.04 17.23 -2.17
C GLY A 29 -4.83 17.10 -3.12
N THR A 30 -3.60 17.15 -2.62
CA THR A 30 -2.42 16.94 -3.48
C THR A 30 -2.38 15.50 -4.02
N ARG A 31 -2.20 15.37 -5.33
CA ARG A 31 -1.98 14.08 -6.00
C ARG A 31 -0.50 13.73 -5.95
N ILE A 32 -0.19 12.56 -5.42
CA ILE A 32 1.15 11.99 -5.35
C ILE A 32 1.20 10.78 -6.27
N THR A 33 2.21 10.73 -7.13
CA THR A 33 2.51 9.57 -7.97
C THR A 33 3.82 8.94 -7.50
N PHE A 34 3.83 7.63 -7.25
CA PHE A 34 4.98 6.97 -6.65
C PHE A 34 5.09 5.48 -7.02
N HIS A 35 6.27 4.92 -6.78
CA HIS A 35 6.50 3.47 -6.77
C HIS A 35 6.82 2.99 -5.37
N PHE A 36 6.56 1.72 -5.10
CA PHE A 36 6.87 1.10 -3.82
C PHE A 36 7.29 -0.35 -4.00
N VAL A 37 8.01 -0.86 -3.00
CA VAL A 37 8.24 -2.29 -2.81
C VAL A 37 7.91 -2.62 -1.36
N THR A 38 7.02 -3.59 -1.16
CA THR A 38 6.74 -4.13 0.16
C THR A 38 7.52 -5.42 0.36
N LYS A 39 8.21 -5.53 1.50
CA LYS A 39 8.93 -6.73 1.91
C LYS A 39 8.57 -7.11 3.33
N THR A 40 8.60 -8.40 3.62
CA THR A 40 8.65 -8.91 5.00
C THR A 40 10.02 -8.62 5.63
N MET A 41 10.13 -8.78 6.95
CA MET A 41 11.36 -8.47 7.70
C MET A 41 12.54 -9.39 7.37
N ASP A 42 12.27 -10.59 6.85
CA ASP A 42 13.26 -11.54 6.33
C ASP A 42 13.74 -11.18 4.90
N GLY A 43 13.18 -10.14 4.29
CA GLY A 43 13.55 -9.67 2.96
C GLY A 43 12.71 -10.22 1.81
N THR A 44 11.74 -11.11 2.07
CA THR A 44 10.85 -11.64 1.02
C THR A 44 10.01 -10.51 0.42
N VAL A 45 10.06 -10.36 -0.91
CA VAL A 45 9.30 -9.33 -1.64
C VAL A 45 7.86 -9.78 -1.82
N LEU A 46 6.91 -8.99 -1.32
CA LEU A 46 5.48 -9.24 -1.46
C LEU A 46 4.89 -8.55 -2.69
N ASP A 47 5.24 -7.28 -2.91
CA ASP A 47 4.75 -6.51 -4.04
C ASP A 47 5.82 -5.52 -4.50
N ASP A 48 5.88 -5.31 -5.81
CA ASP A 48 6.72 -4.29 -6.45
C ASP A 48 5.89 -3.59 -7.52
N SER A 49 5.48 -2.34 -7.24
CA SER A 49 4.58 -1.62 -8.14
C SER A 49 5.23 -1.20 -9.46
N ARG A 50 6.55 -1.33 -9.59
CA ARG A 50 7.27 -1.13 -10.87
C ARG A 50 6.92 -2.20 -11.91
N LYS A 51 6.43 -3.36 -11.45
CA LYS A 51 6.01 -4.47 -12.32
C LYS A 51 4.53 -4.36 -12.72
N TRP A 52 3.82 -3.35 -12.23
CA TRP A 52 2.41 -3.14 -12.54
C TRP A 52 2.25 -2.28 -13.79
N SER A 53 1.02 -2.20 -14.30
CA SER A 53 0.74 -1.47 -15.54
C SER A 53 0.95 0.04 -15.46
N LYS A 54 0.89 0.61 -14.25
CA LYS A 54 1.02 2.05 -14.00
C LYS A 54 1.54 2.31 -12.59
N PRO A 55 2.18 3.48 -12.34
CA PRO A 55 2.56 3.88 -10.99
C PRO A 55 1.34 4.04 -10.08
N MET A 56 1.60 4.05 -8.78
CA MET A 56 0.57 4.32 -7.79
C MET A 56 0.22 5.80 -7.77
N GLU A 57 -1.07 6.09 -7.58
CA GLU A 57 -1.57 7.44 -7.34
C GLU A 57 -2.33 7.49 -6.01
N LEU A 58 -2.04 8.51 -5.21
CA LEU A 58 -2.73 8.79 -3.96
C LEU A 58 -3.07 10.28 -3.87
N ILE A 59 -4.26 10.61 -3.37
CA ILE A 59 -4.65 11.99 -3.08
C ILE A 59 -4.64 12.16 -1.56
N LEU A 60 -3.78 13.05 -1.06
CA LEU A 60 -3.63 13.29 0.37
C LEU A 60 -4.92 13.80 1.03
N GLY A 61 -5.20 13.34 2.24
CA GLY A 61 -6.29 13.82 3.08
C GLY A 61 -7.67 13.28 2.71
N LYS A 62 -7.73 12.32 1.77
CA LYS A 62 -8.97 11.57 1.49
C LYS A 62 -9.20 10.40 2.46
N LYS A 63 -8.28 10.15 3.42
CA LYS A 63 -8.40 9.17 4.51
C LYS A 63 -8.83 7.77 4.00
N PHE A 64 -8.20 7.32 2.92
CA PHE A 64 -8.44 5.98 2.40
C PHE A 64 -7.93 4.91 3.38
N ARG A 65 -8.19 3.62 3.11
CA ARG A 65 -7.61 2.47 3.85
C ARG A 65 -6.06 2.44 3.88
N LEU A 66 -5.39 3.42 3.27
CA LEU A 66 -3.96 3.58 3.06
C LEU A 66 -3.32 4.63 4.00
N GLU A 67 -3.87 4.87 5.20
CA GLU A 67 -3.39 5.90 6.15
C GLU A 67 -1.87 5.89 6.39
N ILE A 68 -1.25 4.70 6.40
CA ILE A 68 0.20 4.60 6.59
C ILE A 68 1.00 5.14 5.39
N TRP A 69 0.46 5.01 4.19
CA TRP A 69 1.05 5.55 2.97
C TRP A 69 0.96 7.06 2.97
N GLU A 70 -0.19 7.62 3.36
CA GLU A 70 -0.34 9.08 3.52
C GLU A 70 0.69 9.63 4.51
N THR A 71 0.85 8.96 5.66
CA THR A 71 1.83 9.34 6.69
C THR A 71 3.28 9.19 6.21
N ALA A 72 3.60 8.14 5.45
CA ALA A 72 4.94 7.95 4.93
C ALA A 72 5.27 8.98 3.84
N LEU A 73 4.39 9.13 2.86
CA LEU A 73 4.58 9.98 1.69
C LEU A 73 4.59 11.47 2.04
N SER A 74 3.84 11.92 3.06
CA SER A 74 3.87 13.32 3.52
C SER A 74 5.23 13.75 4.05
N THR A 75 6.08 12.80 4.46
CA THR A 75 7.44 13.10 4.92
C THR A 75 8.47 13.13 3.80
N MET A 76 8.08 12.77 2.57
CA MET A 76 9.01 12.58 1.44
C MET A 76 9.07 13.80 0.54
N GLN A 77 10.25 14.06 -0.01
CA GLN A 77 10.46 15.01 -1.10
C GLN A 77 10.32 14.36 -2.47
N ILE A 78 10.20 15.18 -3.52
CA ILE A 78 10.17 14.69 -4.90
C ILE A 78 11.50 14.01 -5.23
N GLY A 79 11.43 12.81 -5.81
CA GLY A 79 12.60 12.00 -6.14
C GLY A 79 13.24 11.29 -4.93
N GLU A 80 12.73 11.47 -3.71
CA GLU A 80 13.23 10.77 -2.53
C GLU A 80 12.98 9.26 -2.63
N ILE A 81 13.94 8.45 -2.18
CA ILE A 81 13.77 7.02 -1.94
C ILE A 81 13.97 6.77 -0.45
N SER A 82 12.93 6.28 0.21
CA SER A 82 12.94 5.99 1.64
C SER A 82 12.47 4.58 1.93
N SER A 83 13.05 3.98 2.97
CA SER A 83 12.60 2.73 3.57
C SER A 83 11.81 3.04 4.84
N PHE A 84 10.67 2.36 4.99
CA PHE A 84 9.77 2.52 6.11
C PHE A 84 9.54 1.16 6.76
N LYS A 85 9.87 1.01 8.05
CA LYS A 85 9.46 -0.15 8.84
C LYS A 85 8.14 0.17 9.53
N ALA A 86 7.19 -0.75 9.45
CA ALA A 86 5.86 -0.54 10.00
C ALA A 86 5.17 -1.85 10.38
N THR A 87 4.36 -1.79 11.44
CA THR A 87 3.37 -2.84 11.72
C THR A 87 2.06 -2.46 11.04
N TYR A 88 1.67 -3.20 10.01
CA TYR A 88 0.50 -2.88 9.18
C TYR A 88 -0.22 -4.14 8.72
N ASN A 89 -1.57 -4.10 8.69
CA ASN A 89 -2.38 -5.16 8.09
C ASN A 89 -2.32 -5.07 6.55
N TYR A 90 -1.16 -5.45 6.02
CA TYR A 90 -0.85 -5.39 4.61
C TYR A 90 -1.67 -6.36 3.74
N PRO A 91 -1.98 -7.60 4.14
CA PRO A 91 -2.67 -8.57 3.28
C PRO A 91 -3.97 -8.06 2.64
N VAL A 92 -4.85 -7.42 3.43
CA VAL A 92 -6.14 -6.91 2.92
C VAL A 92 -5.94 -5.79 1.89
N VAL A 93 -4.90 -4.97 2.09
CA VAL A 93 -4.55 -3.87 1.18
C VAL A 93 -3.92 -4.41 -0.09
N ALA A 94 -2.98 -5.35 0.03
CA ALA A 94 -2.35 -6.01 -1.10
C ALA A 94 -3.39 -6.64 -2.03
N LYS A 95 -4.42 -7.32 -1.49
CA LYS A 95 -5.53 -7.83 -2.30
C LYS A 95 -6.16 -6.73 -3.16
N THR A 96 -6.57 -5.61 -2.56
CA THR A 96 -7.19 -4.50 -3.29
C THR A 96 -6.26 -3.92 -4.35
N LEU A 97 -4.97 -3.77 -4.04
CA LEU A 97 -3.98 -3.27 -4.98
C LEU A 97 -3.78 -4.23 -6.16
N ARG A 98 -3.59 -5.52 -5.90
CA ARG A 98 -3.39 -6.54 -6.93
C ARG A 98 -4.60 -6.69 -7.84
N ASP A 99 -5.81 -6.67 -7.28
CA ASP A 99 -7.07 -6.75 -8.03
C ASP A 99 -7.25 -5.54 -8.97
N THR A 100 -6.69 -4.38 -8.61
CA THR A 100 -6.86 -3.11 -9.33
C THR A 100 -5.77 -2.86 -10.38
N PHE A 101 -4.50 -3.17 -10.05
CA PHE A 101 -3.34 -2.69 -10.82
C PHE A 101 -2.61 -3.77 -11.63
N ILE A 102 -2.85 -5.06 -11.34
CA ILE A 102 -2.24 -6.18 -12.08
C ILE A 102 -3.14 -6.60 -13.24
N PRO A 103 -2.74 -6.38 -14.51
CA PRO A 103 -3.55 -6.75 -15.67
C PRO A 103 -3.70 -8.27 -15.78
N GLY A 104 -4.86 -8.73 -16.22
CA GLY A 104 -5.07 -10.16 -16.47
C GLY A 104 -5.08 -11.03 -15.22
N ASN A 105 -5.14 -10.43 -14.03
CA ASN A 105 -5.35 -11.16 -12.79
C ASN A 105 -6.76 -11.78 -12.81
N LYS A 106 -6.80 -13.04 -13.23
CA LYS A 106 -8.00 -13.86 -13.46
C LYS A 106 -8.51 -14.53 -12.19
N ASN A 107 -8.19 -14.02 -11.00
CA ASN A 107 -8.91 -14.38 -9.77
C ASN A 107 -10.37 -13.90 -9.75
N LYS A 108 -10.89 -13.50 -10.92
CA LYS A 108 -12.31 -13.39 -11.21
C LYS A 108 -12.93 -14.79 -11.29
N LYS A 109 -13.37 -15.32 -10.14
CA LYS A 109 -14.74 -15.85 -10.13
C LYS A 109 -15.67 -14.63 -10.25
N LYS A 110 -15.87 -14.20 -11.50
CA LYS A 110 -16.94 -13.27 -11.88
C LYS A 110 -18.25 -14.02 -11.70
N GLU A 111 -18.81 -13.98 -10.50
CA GLU A 111 -20.26 -14.09 -10.34
C GLU A 111 -20.74 -12.90 -9.52
N HIS A 112 -21.74 -12.22 -10.06
CA HIS A 112 -22.39 -11.05 -9.50
C HIS A 112 -22.70 -11.23 -8.01
N ARG A 113 -21.94 -10.61 -7.12
CA ARG A 113 -22.40 -10.36 -5.74
C ARG A 113 -22.00 -8.95 -5.32
N GLY A 114 -23.00 -8.08 -5.28
CA GLY A 114 -22.86 -6.69 -4.84
C GLY A 114 -22.18 -6.59 -3.48
N HIS A 115 -21.33 -5.57 -3.33
CA HIS A 115 -20.79 -5.03 -2.08
C HIS A 115 -20.75 -5.98 -0.87
N THR A 116 -20.16 -7.16 -1.00
CA THR A 116 -19.87 -8.00 0.16
C THR A 116 -18.52 -7.57 0.71
N CYS A 117 -18.56 -7.01 1.92
CA CYS A 117 -17.41 -6.56 2.68
C CYS A 117 -16.28 -7.61 2.64
N SER A 118 -15.02 -7.16 2.53
CA SER A 118 -13.81 -8.02 2.46
C SER A 118 -13.72 -9.10 3.56
N MET A 119 -14.46 -8.94 4.66
CA MET A 119 -14.56 -9.92 5.74
C MET A 119 -15.38 -11.17 5.37
N MET A 120 -16.34 -11.07 4.46
CA MET A 120 -17.21 -12.19 4.07
C MET A 120 -16.54 -13.11 3.04
N ALA A 121 -15.73 -12.54 2.13
CA ALA A 121 -14.94 -13.31 1.17
C ALA A 121 -13.94 -14.26 1.86
N MET A 122 -13.36 -13.82 2.98
CA MET A 122 -12.44 -14.64 3.78
C MET A 122 -13.11 -15.89 4.36
N SER A 123 -14.38 -15.79 4.75
CA SER A 123 -15.13 -16.89 5.37
C SER A 123 -15.70 -17.87 4.35
N VAL A 124 -15.88 -17.46 3.09
CA VAL A 124 -16.54 -18.27 2.04
C VAL A 124 -15.53 -18.93 1.09
N GLU A 125 -14.40 -18.27 0.77
CA GLU A 125 -13.41 -18.76 -0.21
C GLU A 125 -12.14 -19.36 0.43
N GLY A 126 -12.03 -19.35 1.76
CA GLY A 126 -10.85 -19.88 2.47
C GLY A 126 -9.60 -18.99 2.42
N GLY A 127 -9.73 -17.74 1.99
CA GLY A 127 -8.62 -16.78 1.96
C GLY A 127 -8.86 -15.55 1.08
N LEU A 128 -7.80 -14.77 0.83
CA LEU A 128 -7.79 -13.56 0.00
C LEU A 128 -7.69 -13.83 -1.51
N GLY A 129 -7.62 -15.10 -1.93
CA GLY A 129 -7.36 -15.50 -3.33
C GLY A 129 -5.90 -15.40 -3.76
N TYR A 130 -4.98 -15.11 -2.84
CA TYR A 130 -3.53 -15.08 -3.08
C TYR A 130 -2.83 -15.88 -1.99
N ASP A 131 -2.10 -16.93 -2.38
CA ASP A 131 -1.52 -17.90 -1.44
C ASP A 131 -0.47 -17.27 -0.52
N ASP A 132 0.36 -16.39 -1.05
CA ASP A 132 1.34 -15.62 -0.29
C ASP A 132 0.68 -14.71 0.74
N LEU A 133 -0.42 -14.03 0.39
CA LEU A 133 -1.17 -13.20 1.34
C LEU A 133 -1.89 -14.06 2.39
N ASN A 134 -2.39 -15.23 2.02
CA ASN A 134 -3.00 -16.18 2.94
C ASN A 134 -1.98 -16.72 3.96
N GLN A 135 -0.77 -17.05 3.50
CA GLN A 135 0.34 -17.44 4.37
C GLN A 135 0.72 -16.29 5.30
N LEU A 136 0.82 -15.07 4.77
CA LEU A 136 1.15 -13.89 5.58
C LEU A 136 0.13 -13.68 6.71
N ILE A 137 -1.18 -13.85 6.45
CA ILE A 137 -2.22 -13.79 7.50
C ILE A 137 -2.03 -14.84 8.58
N LYS A 138 -1.59 -16.06 8.25
CA LYS A 138 -1.38 -17.13 9.23
C LYS A 138 -0.22 -16.82 10.17
N VAL A 139 0.82 -16.16 9.67
CA VAL A 139 2.04 -15.82 10.42
C VAL A 139 1.90 -14.50 11.21
N MET A 140 0.93 -13.64 10.83
CA MET A 140 0.62 -12.39 11.53
C MET A 140 -0.28 -12.55 12.77
N LYS A 141 -0.61 -13.79 13.17
CA LYS A 141 -1.35 -14.09 14.42
C LYS A 141 -0.43 -13.98 15.62
#